data_AF-A0A1C7NBI2-F1
#
_entry.id   AF-A0A1C7NBI2-F1
#
_cell.length_a   1.000
_cell.length_b   1.000
_cell.length_c   1.000
_cell.angle_alpha   90.00
_cell.angle_beta   90.00
_cell.angle_gamma   90.00
#
_symmetry.space_group_name_H-M   'P 1'
#
loop_
_entity.id
_entity.type
_entity.pdbx_description
1 polymer ?
#
loop_
_entity_poly.entity_id
_entity_poly.type
_entity_poly.pdbx_seq_one_letter_code
_entity_poly.pdbx_strand_id
1 'polypeptide(L)'
;MSDAMRSISMSYSYAWVQISAIVIGTIIGSLFYMVKQIGSSVESVKLKAESACDIVDATATQLYNMPQLQLESAIQSIYTTKENIHKTLIVITSSVEKCIVWLSGFYKSTYRCLLGVAIHTVLELVKQVVGPVQTVASGIASFFHVDDTSINNIQWFQALNDVQGKIDQWFQKDDVLLEQVIHKPFSLLQSQINSTIGSWNPPPFHLNQIERNVSAQFLLRQPCDTDELVHSLDYAYHNLAKQIYILVGVLFGLLLVCGIANLTVARLRHRQVMQARTIFLKLASELPEKGYDLTSLLDEYTWNTNYLSPFVSWKTYNKPVYRVLSVLMHPGSICCLFVAISGILMVHFLCWLLIARSEQAFTAFNDQAHQWALGMTSEWSINANSQINEINEWINQTEYHLNNNMLSVIQGSAVALNGTLSHVVDQIGELISNILGGTVLETSAKQLAQCLVVEKIENIEAGLTWIADVTFVHLGRINSSKADTSLFEEKMTKAIDNHMEATATQSFGVTNSLDHLMIFYYMLLAVWCAHTCISLVFHFRKKK
;
A
#
# COMPACT_ATOMS: atom_id res chain seq x y z
N MET A 1 62.62 33.53 -50.20
CA MET A 1 61.92 32.97 -51.38
C MET A 1 61.58 31.48 -51.23
N SER A 2 62.44 30.66 -50.61
CA SER A 2 62.09 29.27 -50.23
C SER A 2 60.96 29.21 -49.18
N ASP A 3 60.91 30.15 -48.24
CA ASP A 3 59.84 30.22 -47.22
C ASP A 3 58.46 30.48 -47.82
N ALA A 4 58.39 31.22 -48.94
CA ALA A 4 57.14 31.46 -49.66
C ALA A 4 56.64 30.18 -50.39
N MET A 5 57.53 29.37 -50.96
CA MET A 5 57.14 28.08 -51.56
C MET A 5 56.77 27.04 -50.50
N ARG A 6 57.48 27.01 -49.36
CA ARG A 6 57.19 26.12 -48.24
C ARG A 6 55.82 26.44 -47.61
N SER A 7 55.48 27.72 -47.52
CA SER A 7 54.15 28.22 -47.13
C SER A 7 53.03 27.75 -48.06
N ILE A 8 53.28 27.66 -49.38
CA ILE A 8 52.26 27.31 -50.37
C ILE A 8 51.95 25.80 -50.40
N SER A 9 52.95 24.91 -50.36
CA SER A 9 52.67 23.46 -50.28
C SER A 9 52.02 23.09 -48.95
N MET A 10 52.41 23.75 -47.85
CA MET A 10 51.71 23.66 -46.57
C MET A 10 50.26 24.12 -46.69
N SER A 11 49.98 25.22 -47.39
CA SER A 11 48.59 25.71 -47.58
C SER A 11 47.68 24.71 -48.32
N TYR A 12 48.21 23.91 -49.25
CA TYR A 12 47.47 22.81 -49.87
C TYR A 12 47.24 21.64 -48.91
N SER A 13 48.27 21.31 -48.12
CA SER A 13 48.19 20.28 -47.08
C SER A 13 47.24 20.65 -45.94
N TYR A 14 46.84 21.91 -45.79
CA TYR A 14 45.86 22.39 -44.81
C TYR A 14 44.53 22.84 -45.44
N ALA A 15 44.34 22.65 -46.75
CA ALA A 15 43.12 23.10 -47.44
C ALA A 15 41.83 22.42 -46.93
N TRP A 16 41.96 21.21 -46.38
CA TRP A 16 40.88 20.48 -45.69
C TRP A 16 40.62 20.95 -44.25
N VAL A 17 41.56 21.67 -43.62
CA VAL A 17 41.49 22.21 -42.25
C VAL A 17 41.30 23.72 -42.38
N GLN A 18 40.23 24.10 -43.08
CA GLN A 18 39.82 25.50 -43.15
C GLN A 18 38.97 25.85 -41.93
N ILE A 19 38.85 27.15 -41.65
CA ILE A 19 37.97 27.72 -40.61
C ILE A 19 36.58 27.08 -40.63
N SER A 20 36.00 26.90 -41.81
CA SER A 20 34.70 26.26 -42.02
C SER A 20 34.67 24.79 -41.56
N ALA A 21 35.72 24.02 -41.83
CA ALA A 21 35.82 22.62 -41.40
C ALA A 21 35.98 22.50 -39.88
N ILE A 22 36.73 23.41 -39.25
CA ILE A 22 36.88 23.45 -37.78
C ILE A 22 35.55 23.83 -37.12
N VAL A 23 34.86 24.84 -37.63
CA VAL A 23 33.53 25.26 -37.12
C VAL A 23 32.51 24.14 -37.26
N ILE A 24 32.39 23.53 -38.44
CA ILE A 24 31.42 22.45 -38.65
C ILE A 24 31.79 21.20 -37.84
N GLY A 25 33.09 20.90 -37.71
CA GLY A 25 33.59 19.78 -36.92
C GLY A 25 33.27 19.92 -35.43
N THR A 26 33.45 21.11 -34.84
CA THR A 26 33.09 21.34 -33.43
C THR A 26 31.59 21.23 -33.21
N ILE A 27 30.77 21.75 -34.13
CA ILE A 27 29.30 21.62 -34.12
C ILE A 27 28.89 20.14 -34.14
N ILE A 28 29.47 19.35 -35.05
CA ILE A 28 29.18 17.90 -35.14
C ILE A 28 29.57 17.19 -33.84
N GLY A 29 30.75 17.49 -33.27
CA GLY A 29 31.19 16.93 -31.99
C GLY A 29 30.23 17.25 -30.85
N SER A 30 29.73 18.47 -30.77
CA SER A 30 28.71 18.88 -29.81
C SER A 30 27.39 18.15 -29.98
N LEU A 31 26.95 17.90 -31.21
CA LEU A 31 25.73 17.12 -31.47
C LEU A 31 25.87 15.66 -31.02
N PHE A 32 27.02 15.03 -31.25
CA PHE A 32 27.29 13.68 -30.75
C PHE A 32 27.33 13.61 -29.22
N TYR A 33 27.97 14.60 -28.58
CA TYR A 33 27.96 14.71 -27.12
C TYR A 33 26.53 14.77 -26.57
N MET A 34 25.65 15.50 -27.25
CA MET A 34 24.25 15.67 -26.86
C MET A 34 23.43 14.39 -27.03
N VAL A 35 23.59 13.64 -28.12
CA VAL A 35 22.94 12.31 -28.26
C VAL A 35 23.35 11.38 -27.13
N LYS A 36 24.65 11.36 -26.80
CA LYS A 36 25.18 10.55 -25.69
C LYS A 36 24.55 10.96 -24.36
N GLN A 37 24.43 12.26 -24.11
CA GLN A 37 23.83 12.77 -22.88
C GLN A 37 22.36 12.40 -22.76
N ILE A 38 21.58 12.57 -23.84
CA ILE A 38 20.16 12.17 -23.87
C ILE A 38 20.03 10.66 -23.57
N GLY A 39 20.89 9.83 -24.16
CA GLY A 39 20.91 8.39 -23.88
C GLY A 39 21.16 8.09 -22.39
N SER A 40 22.11 8.77 -21.76
CA SER A 40 22.37 8.60 -20.31
C SER A 40 21.21 9.05 -19.43
N SER A 41 20.52 10.13 -19.82
CA SER A 41 19.34 10.62 -19.11
C SER A 41 18.17 9.65 -19.25
N VAL A 42 17.93 9.13 -20.45
CA VAL A 42 16.91 8.10 -20.72
C VAL A 42 17.16 6.87 -19.86
N GLU A 43 18.40 6.38 -19.79
CA GLU A 43 18.76 5.26 -18.93
C GLU A 43 18.47 5.54 -17.44
N SER A 44 18.75 6.76 -16.97
CA SER A 44 18.41 7.16 -15.60
C SER A 44 16.90 7.18 -15.35
N VAL A 45 16.09 7.51 -16.35
CA VAL A 45 14.63 7.48 -16.26
C VAL A 45 14.12 6.03 -16.28
N LYS A 46 14.72 5.13 -17.06
CA LYS A 46 14.41 3.69 -17.01
C LYS A 46 14.62 3.11 -15.62
N LEU A 47 15.80 3.35 -15.02
CA LEU A 47 16.10 2.89 -13.67
C LEU A 47 15.14 3.45 -12.62
N LYS A 48 14.69 4.71 -12.78
CA LYS A 48 13.67 5.30 -11.90
C LYS A 48 12.30 4.65 -12.09
N ALA A 49 11.93 4.32 -13.33
CA ALA A 49 10.68 3.61 -13.62
C ALA A 49 10.69 2.21 -13.00
N GLU A 50 11.79 1.46 -13.15
CA GLU A 50 12.00 0.16 -12.48
C GLU A 50 11.95 0.28 -10.96
N SER A 51 12.62 1.28 -10.38
CA SER A 51 12.56 1.51 -8.93
C SER A 51 11.16 1.93 -8.45
N ALA A 52 10.42 2.73 -9.22
CA ALA A 52 9.04 3.07 -8.89
C ALA A 52 8.16 1.82 -8.91
N CYS A 53 8.44 0.91 -9.84
CA CYS A 53 7.76 -0.36 -9.97
C CYS A 53 7.97 -1.27 -8.75
N ASP A 54 9.20 -1.38 -8.26
CA ASP A 54 9.51 -2.13 -7.03
C ASP A 54 8.74 -1.59 -5.81
N ILE A 55 8.55 -0.27 -5.72
CA ILE A 55 7.83 0.38 -4.62
C ILE A 55 6.32 0.12 -4.73
N VAL A 56 5.78 0.21 -5.94
CA VAL A 56 4.38 -0.12 -6.22
C VAL A 56 4.11 -1.57 -5.87
N ASP A 57 4.98 -2.49 -6.29
CA ASP A 57 4.89 -3.91 -5.95
C ASP A 57 4.93 -4.14 -4.44
N ALA A 58 5.93 -3.59 -3.74
CA ALA A 58 6.03 -3.74 -2.29
C ALA A 58 4.78 -3.22 -1.56
N THR A 59 4.26 -2.06 -2.00
CA THR A 59 3.06 -1.45 -1.42
C THR A 59 1.81 -2.29 -1.71
N ALA A 60 1.64 -2.75 -2.94
CA ALA A 60 0.50 -3.54 -3.36
C ALA A 60 0.50 -4.92 -2.69
N THR A 61 1.66 -5.58 -2.62
CA THR A 61 1.84 -6.86 -1.93
C THR A 61 1.51 -6.76 -0.44
N GLN A 62 1.97 -5.72 0.25
CA GLN A 62 1.63 -5.50 1.66
C GLN A 62 0.12 -5.35 1.85
N LEU A 63 -0.51 -4.56 0.98
CA LEU A 63 -1.90 -4.21 1.08
C LEU A 63 -2.84 -5.38 0.70
N TYR A 64 -2.44 -6.19 -0.28
CA TYR A 64 -3.16 -7.39 -0.69
C TYR A 64 -3.09 -8.51 0.35
N ASN A 65 -1.95 -8.69 1.01
CA ASN A 65 -1.79 -9.74 2.02
C ASN A 65 -2.43 -9.39 3.38
N MET A 66 -2.76 -8.12 3.62
CA MET A 66 -3.28 -7.65 4.91
C MET A 66 -4.61 -8.33 5.33
N PRO A 67 -5.66 -8.42 4.48
CA PRO A 67 -6.90 -9.10 4.85
C PRO A 67 -6.70 -10.58 5.16
N GLN A 68 -5.80 -11.27 4.42
CA GLN A 68 -5.50 -12.67 4.64
C GLN A 68 -4.84 -12.92 6.00
N LEU A 69 -3.84 -12.10 6.36
CA LEU A 69 -3.19 -12.19 7.68
C LEU A 69 -4.17 -11.95 8.83
N GLN A 70 -5.08 -10.98 8.67
CA GLN A 70 -6.12 -10.72 9.66
C GLN A 70 -7.10 -11.89 9.76
N LEU A 71 -7.49 -12.48 8.64
CA LEU A 71 -8.39 -13.62 8.63
C LEU A 71 -7.77 -14.85 9.32
N GLU A 72 -6.50 -15.16 9.06
CA GLU A 72 -5.82 -16.29 9.71
C GLU A 72 -5.83 -16.13 11.24
N SER A 73 -5.54 -14.91 11.72
CA SER A 73 -5.63 -14.60 13.14
C SER A 73 -7.07 -14.73 13.69
N ALA A 74 -8.08 -14.34 12.90
CA ALA A 74 -9.49 -14.46 13.28
C ALA A 74 -9.93 -15.92 13.37
N ILE A 75 -9.54 -16.77 12.41
CA ILE A 75 -9.79 -18.21 12.43
C ILE A 75 -9.18 -18.84 13.68
N GLN A 76 -7.93 -18.51 14.00
CA GLN A 76 -7.27 -19.03 15.20
C GLN A 76 -7.97 -18.57 16.49
N SER A 77 -8.47 -17.33 16.51
CA SER A 77 -9.25 -16.81 17.64
C SER A 77 -10.56 -17.57 17.82
N ILE A 78 -11.24 -17.96 16.73
CA ILE A 78 -12.46 -18.75 16.75
C ILE A 78 -12.19 -20.15 17.30
N TYR A 79 -11.13 -20.83 16.86
CA TYR A 79 -10.74 -22.13 17.41
C TYR A 79 -10.44 -22.06 18.91
N THR A 80 -9.68 -21.05 19.33
CA THR A 80 -9.34 -20.85 20.74
C THR A 80 -10.58 -20.55 21.58
N THR A 81 -11.50 -19.75 21.05
CA THR A 81 -12.75 -19.37 21.71
C THR A 81 -13.69 -20.57 21.83
N LYS A 82 -13.83 -21.38 20.77
CA LYS A 82 -14.56 -22.65 20.79
C LYS A 82 -14.06 -23.56 21.91
N GLU A 83 -12.75 -23.80 21.97
CA GLU A 83 -12.15 -24.68 22.97
C GLU A 83 -12.37 -24.17 24.41
N ASN A 84 -12.25 -22.86 24.61
CA ASN A 84 -12.50 -22.23 25.90
C ASN A 84 -13.99 -22.33 26.29
N ILE A 85 -14.92 -22.07 25.36
CA ILE A 85 -16.35 -22.20 25.60
C ILE A 85 -16.71 -23.64 25.93
N HIS A 86 -16.19 -24.62 25.18
CA HIS A 86 -16.43 -26.04 25.43
C HIS A 86 -16.00 -26.44 26.84
N LYS A 87 -14.76 -26.11 27.24
CA LYS A 87 -14.25 -26.39 28.59
C LYS A 87 -15.05 -25.69 29.67
N THR A 88 -15.32 -24.39 29.51
CA THR A 88 -16.05 -23.60 30.50
C THR A 88 -17.47 -24.13 30.69
N LEU A 89 -18.18 -24.47 29.60
CA LEU A 89 -19.55 -24.95 29.68
C LEU A 89 -19.63 -26.34 30.34
N ILE A 90 -18.69 -27.24 30.05
CA ILE A 90 -18.58 -28.53 30.74
C ILE A 90 -18.32 -28.34 32.24
N VAL A 91 -17.39 -27.45 32.60
CA VAL A 91 -17.06 -27.16 34.01
C VAL A 91 -18.25 -26.54 34.74
N ILE A 92 -18.94 -25.57 34.14
CA ILE A 92 -20.13 -24.94 34.72
C ILE A 92 -21.23 -25.98 34.91
N THR A 93 -21.53 -26.79 33.89
CA THR A 93 -22.57 -27.81 33.96
C THR A 93 -22.28 -28.80 35.09
N SER A 94 -21.04 -29.31 35.18
CA SER A 94 -20.65 -30.23 36.25
C SER A 94 -20.66 -29.57 37.64
N SER A 95 -20.32 -28.29 37.71
CA SER A 95 -20.36 -27.53 38.97
C SER A 95 -21.79 -27.29 39.46
N VAL A 96 -22.71 -26.93 38.55
CA VAL A 96 -24.13 -26.73 38.87
C VAL A 96 -24.76 -28.04 39.32
N GLU A 97 -24.51 -29.13 38.60
CA GLU A 97 -24.98 -30.47 38.98
C GLU A 97 -24.57 -30.84 40.42
N LYS A 98 -23.29 -30.69 40.75
CA LYS A 98 -22.79 -30.96 42.12
C LYS A 98 -23.34 -29.97 43.16
N CYS A 99 -23.51 -28.71 42.79
CA CYS A 99 -24.08 -27.68 43.67
C CYS A 99 -25.54 -28.01 44.01
N ILE A 100 -26.34 -28.42 43.03
CA ILE A 100 -27.75 -28.80 43.23
C ILE A 100 -27.84 -30.05 44.12
N VAL A 101 -27.00 -31.06 43.90
CA VAL A 101 -26.94 -32.26 44.76
C VAL A 101 -26.59 -31.87 46.21
N TRP A 102 -25.59 -31.00 46.40
CA TRP A 102 -25.21 -30.50 47.71
C TRP A 102 -26.33 -29.70 48.38
N LEU A 103 -26.97 -28.78 47.64
CA LEU A 103 -28.07 -27.94 48.11
C LEU A 103 -29.27 -28.80 48.54
N SER A 104 -29.63 -29.81 47.74
CA SER A 104 -30.69 -30.76 48.06
C SER A 104 -30.37 -31.54 49.34
N GLY A 105 -29.14 -32.04 49.48
CA GLY A 105 -28.69 -32.70 50.72
C GLY A 105 -28.73 -31.79 51.94
N PHE A 106 -28.35 -30.52 51.78
CA PHE A 106 -28.42 -29.49 52.83
C PHE A 106 -29.86 -29.26 53.29
N TYR A 107 -30.77 -28.96 52.36
CA TYR A 107 -32.20 -28.75 52.67
C TYR A 107 -32.82 -29.99 53.31
N LYS A 108 -32.54 -31.18 52.78
CA LYS A 108 -33.01 -32.46 53.35
C LYS A 108 -32.61 -32.61 54.82
N SER A 109 -31.34 -32.33 55.15
CA SER A 109 -30.84 -32.40 56.51
C SER A 109 -31.52 -31.35 57.42
N THR A 110 -31.65 -30.11 56.95
CA THR A 110 -32.29 -29.03 57.71
C THR A 110 -33.77 -29.31 57.95
N TYR A 111 -34.53 -29.74 56.94
CA TYR A 111 -35.95 -30.06 57.09
C TYR A 111 -36.17 -31.28 57.97
N ARG A 112 -35.37 -32.34 57.85
CA ARG A 112 -35.43 -33.48 58.77
C ARG A 112 -35.20 -33.05 60.22
N CYS A 113 -34.29 -32.12 60.46
CA CYS A 113 -34.00 -31.60 61.80
C CYS A 113 -35.16 -30.73 62.33
N LEU A 114 -35.64 -29.76 61.53
CA LEU A 114 -36.75 -28.87 61.92
C LEU A 114 -38.06 -29.65 62.16
N LEU A 115 -38.38 -30.58 61.27
CA LEU A 115 -39.59 -31.38 61.34
C LEU A 115 -39.50 -32.43 62.46
N GLY A 116 -38.31 -33.01 62.67
CA GLY A 116 -38.04 -33.85 63.83
C GLY A 116 -38.21 -33.09 65.15
N VAL A 117 -37.69 -31.87 65.28
CA VAL A 117 -37.91 -31.03 66.46
C VAL A 117 -39.40 -30.72 66.65
N ALA A 118 -40.13 -30.38 65.59
CA ALA A 118 -41.56 -30.09 65.66
C ALA A 118 -42.40 -31.30 66.11
N ILE A 119 -42.17 -32.49 65.53
CA ILE A 119 -42.91 -33.70 65.91
C ILE A 119 -42.52 -34.17 67.32
N HIS A 120 -41.23 -34.15 67.67
CA HIS A 120 -40.79 -34.53 69.02
C HIS A 120 -41.30 -33.56 70.09
N THR A 121 -41.31 -32.24 69.83
CA THR A 121 -41.88 -31.28 70.77
C THR A 121 -43.37 -31.51 70.97
N VAL A 122 -44.14 -31.75 69.90
CA VAL A 122 -45.57 -32.10 70.01
C VAL A 122 -45.77 -33.42 70.77
N LEU A 123 -45.01 -34.47 70.46
CA LEU A 123 -45.09 -35.78 71.13
C LEU A 123 -44.73 -35.72 72.62
N GLU A 124 -43.69 -34.97 73.00
CA GLU A 124 -43.28 -34.82 74.41
C GLU A 124 -44.26 -33.95 75.21
N LEU A 125 -44.80 -32.88 74.63
CA LEU A 125 -45.87 -32.08 75.23
C LEU A 125 -47.11 -32.92 75.52
N VAL A 126 -47.42 -33.88 74.64
CA VAL A 126 -48.54 -34.81 74.79
C VAL A 126 -48.31 -35.85 75.89
N LYS A 127 -47.10 -36.42 75.97
CA LYS A 127 -46.77 -37.44 76.97
C LYS A 127 -46.79 -36.88 78.40
N GLN A 128 -46.49 -35.60 78.59
CA GLN A 128 -46.60 -34.96 79.92
C GLN A 128 -48.06 -34.75 80.38
N VAL A 129 -49.06 -34.99 79.52
CA VAL A 129 -50.49 -34.80 79.82
C VAL A 129 -51.26 -36.14 79.85
N VAL A 130 -50.64 -37.19 80.41
CA VAL A 130 -51.35 -38.45 80.76
C VAL A 130 -52.26 -38.28 82.01
N GLY A 131 -52.74 -37.07 82.25
CA GLY A 131 -53.93 -36.77 83.03
C GLY A 131 -54.31 -35.29 82.94
N PRO A 132 -55.59 -34.94 83.13
CA PRO A 132 -56.74 -35.28 82.30
C PRO A 132 -56.73 -34.50 80.95
N VAL A 133 -57.05 -35.21 79.88
CA VAL A 133 -57.00 -34.79 78.45
C VAL A 133 -57.87 -33.57 78.08
N GLN A 134 -58.75 -33.11 78.98
CA GLN A 134 -59.75 -32.07 78.70
C GLN A 134 -59.16 -30.65 78.59
N THR A 135 -58.05 -30.33 79.25
CA THR A 135 -57.43 -28.99 79.19
C THR A 135 -56.63 -28.76 77.90
N VAL A 136 -56.09 -29.83 77.32
CA VAL A 136 -55.41 -29.76 76.02
C VAL A 136 -56.44 -29.77 74.89
N ALA A 137 -57.51 -30.54 75.02
CA ALA A 137 -58.59 -30.52 74.06
C ALA A 137 -59.24 -29.13 73.95
N SER A 138 -59.44 -28.41 75.07
CA SER A 138 -59.97 -27.04 75.06
C SER A 138 -58.95 -25.99 74.56
N GLY A 139 -57.65 -26.17 74.84
CA GLY A 139 -56.59 -25.33 74.29
C GLY A 139 -56.41 -25.49 72.76
N ILE A 140 -56.60 -26.70 72.25
CA ILE A 140 -56.52 -27.00 70.81
C ILE A 140 -57.84 -26.65 70.10
N ALA A 141 -58.99 -26.93 70.72
CA ALA A 141 -60.31 -26.56 70.19
C ALA A 141 -60.49 -25.04 70.10
N SER A 142 -59.92 -24.26 71.02
CA SER A 142 -59.92 -22.79 70.94
C SER A 142 -58.96 -22.26 69.87
N PHE A 143 -57.86 -22.98 69.58
CA PHE A 143 -56.95 -22.63 68.49
C PHE A 143 -57.54 -22.97 67.11
N PHE A 144 -58.35 -24.02 67.00
CA PHE A 144 -58.88 -24.56 65.74
C PHE A 144 -60.41 -24.44 65.55
N HIS A 145 -61.16 -23.84 66.49
CA HIS A 145 -62.62 -23.72 66.49
C HIS A 145 -63.39 -25.05 66.29
N VAL A 146 -63.01 -26.11 67.00
CA VAL A 146 -63.65 -27.44 66.87
C VAL A 146 -64.56 -27.73 68.06
N ASP A 147 -65.76 -28.27 67.80
CA ASP A 147 -66.82 -28.50 68.81
C ASP A 147 -66.57 -29.75 69.69
N ASP A 148 -66.97 -29.64 70.96
CA ASP A 148 -66.44 -30.36 72.14
C ASP A 148 -66.88 -31.85 72.24
N THR A 149 -67.73 -32.33 71.34
CA THR A 149 -68.31 -33.70 71.40
C THR A 149 -67.50 -34.76 70.64
N SER A 150 -66.42 -34.37 69.95
CA SER A 150 -65.62 -35.24 69.08
C SER A 150 -64.43 -35.94 69.76
N ILE A 151 -64.17 -35.64 71.05
CA ILE A 151 -62.87 -35.86 71.69
C ILE A 151 -62.66 -37.30 72.23
N ASN A 152 -63.69 -38.16 72.23
CA ASN A 152 -63.61 -39.47 72.91
C ASN A 152 -63.01 -40.62 72.07
N ASN A 153 -62.56 -40.40 70.84
CA ASN A 153 -61.89 -41.43 70.04
C ASN A 153 -60.57 -40.91 69.46
N ILE A 154 -59.54 -40.88 70.31
CA ILE A 154 -58.22 -40.31 70.01
C ILE A 154 -57.43 -41.26 69.09
N GLN A 155 -57.64 -41.13 67.78
CA GLN A 155 -56.83 -41.76 66.71
C GLN A 155 -55.67 -40.87 66.22
N TRP A 156 -55.57 -39.62 66.71
CA TRP A 156 -54.60 -38.65 66.21
C TRP A 156 -53.13 -39.04 66.52
N PHE A 157 -52.88 -39.81 67.58
CA PHE A 157 -51.53 -40.32 67.87
C PHE A 157 -51.05 -41.32 66.81
N GLN A 158 -51.95 -42.18 66.33
CA GLN A 158 -51.66 -43.06 65.19
C GLN A 158 -51.49 -42.27 63.90
N ALA A 159 -52.31 -41.23 63.68
CA ALA A 159 -52.15 -40.35 62.53
C ALA A 159 -50.80 -39.60 62.53
N LEU A 160 -50.33 -39.11 63.69
CA LEU A 160 -49.02 -38.46 63.81
C LEU A 160 -47.85 -39.42 63.58
N ASN A 161 -47.93 -40.65 64.10
CA ASN A 161 -46.91 -41.68 63.82
C ASN A 161 -46.94 -42.14 62.36
N ASP A 162 -48.11 -42.19 61.73
CA ASP A 162 -48.27 -42.52 60.32
C ASP A 162 -47.73 -41.39 59.43
N VAL A 163 -47.94 -40.13 59.81
CA VAL A 163 -47.33 -38.94 59.17
C VAL A 163 -45.82 -38.95 59.34
N GLN A 164 -45.29 -39.20 60.54
CA GLN A 164 -43.85 -39.36 60.78
C GLN A 164 -43.26 -40.46 59.88
N GLY A 165 -43.91 -41.63 59.81
CA GLY A 165 -43.47 -42.75 58.97
C GLY A 165 -43.52 -42.45 57.47
N LYS A 166 -44.55 -41.73 57.01
CA LYS A 166 -44.68 -41.27 55.62
C LYS A 166 -43.64 -40.21 55.25
N ILE A 167 -43.32 -39.30 56.18
CA ILE A 167 -42.26 -38.31 56.01
C ILE A 167 -40.88 -38.98 55.96
N ASP A 168 -40.62 -39.95 56.85
CA ASP A 168 -39.38 -40.73 56.83
C ASP A 168 -39.27 -41.59 55.55
N GLN A 169 -40.38 -42.13 55.03
CA GLN A 169 -40.42 -42.81 53.73
C GLN A 169 -40.15 -41.86 52.55
N TRP A 170 -40.67 -40.63 52.59
CA TRP A 170 -40.38 -39.61 51.57
C TRP A 170 -38.88 -39.34 51.50
N PHE A 171 -38.25 -39.08 52.65
CA PHE A 171 -36.81 -38.86 52.74
C PHE A 171 -35.95 -40.05 52.29
N GLN A 172 -36.47 -41.29 52.26
CA GLN A 172 -35.75 -42.46 51.74
C GLN A 172 -35.95 -42.68 50.23
N LYS A 173 -37.08 -42.27 49.66
CA LYS A 173 -37.40 -42.45 48.22
C LYS A 173 -36.73 -41.40 47.33
N ASP A 174 -36.23 -40.31 47.92
CA ASP A 174 -35.62 -39.16 47.24
C ASP A 174 -34.33 -39.46 46.48
N ASP A 175 -33.59 -40.53 46.79
CA ASP A 175 -32.34 -40.84 46.07
C ASP A 175 -32.63 -41.22 44.60
N VAL A 176 -33.81 -41.81 44.33
CA VAL A 176 -34.28 -42.11 42.97
C VAL A 176 -34.72 -40.84 42.23
N LEU A 177 -35.31 -39.87 42.95
CA LEU A 177 -35.68 -38.56 42.41
C LEU A 177 -34.43 -37.73 42.09
N LEU A 178 -33.39 -37.76 42.94
CA LEU A 178 -32.11 -37.10 42.67
C LEU A 178 -31.48 -37.61 41.36
N GLU A 179 -31.52 -38.92 41.15
CA GLU A 179 -30.89 -39.54 39.99
C GLU A 179 -31.67 -39.29 38.68
N GLN A 180 -33.00 -39.35 38.72
CA GLN A 180 -33.85 -39.13 37.54
C GLN A 180 -34.05 -37.66 37.19
N VAL A 181 -34.19 -36.77 38.19
CA VAL A 181 -34.56 -35.37 38.00
C VAL A 181 -33.33 -34.46 37.87
N ILE A 182 -32.21 -34.80 38.52
CA ILE A 182 -31.00 -33.96 38.51
C ILE A 182 -29.92 -34.61 37.63
N HIS A 183 -29.43 -35.81 37.94
CA HIS A 183 -28.26 -36.36 37.24
C HIS A 183 -28.47 -36.63 35.74
N LYS A 184 -29.63 -37.19 35.37
CA LYS A 184 -29.93 -37.57 33.99
C LYS A 184 -29.98 -36.38 33.00
N PRO A 185 -30.68 -35.26 33.28
CA PRO A 185 -30.68 -34.12 32.37
C PRO A 185 -29.31 -33.43 32.26
N PHE A 186 -28.56 -33.30 33.37
CA PHE A 186 -27.22 -32.67 33.32
C PHE A 186 -26.20 -33.52 32.55
N SER A 187 -26.25 -34.85 32.66
CA SER A 187 -25.38 -35.74 31.87
C SER A 187 -25.73 -35.75 30.38
N LEU A 188 -27.03 -35.67 30.02
CA LEU A 188 -27.47 -35.50 28.63
C LEU A 188 -26.99 -34.17 28.05
N LEU A 189 -27.05 -33.09 28.83
CA LEU A 189 -26.54 -31.78 28.45
C LEU A 189 -25.03 -31.80 28.20
N GLN A 190 -24.25 -32.43 29.10
CA GLN A 190 -22.81 -32.62 28.91
C GLN A 190 -22.50 -33.42 27.63
N SER A 191 -23.27 -34.48 27.35
CA SER A 191 -23.13 -35.27 26.12
C SER A 191 -23.43 -34.45 24.86
N GLN A 192 -24.51 -33.66 24.88
CA GLN A 192 -24.87 -32.77 23.80
C GLN A 192 -23.76 -31.74 23.54
N ILE A 193 -23.31 -31.02 24.58
CA ILE A 193 -22.21 -30.05 24.49
C ILE A 193 -20.96 -30.69 23.87
N ASN A 194 -20.61 -31.91 24.30
CA ASN A 194 -19.45 -32.60 23.76
C ASN A 194 -19.61 -32.96 22.27
N SER A 195 -20.80 -33.42 21.90
CA SER A 195 -21.10 -33.83 20.52
C SER A 195 -21.19 -32.66 19.54
N THR A 196 -21.71 -31.50 19.95
CA THR A 196 -21.88 -30.34 19.06
C THR A 196 -20.72 -29.36 19.20
N ILE A 197 -20.49 -28.78 20.38
CA ILE A 197 -19.43 -27.77 20.54
C ILE A 197 -18.04 -28.39 20.38
N GLY A 198 -17.83 -29.62 20.87
CA GLY A 198 -16.53 -30.30 20.72
C GLY A 198 -16.18 -30.61 19.25
N SER A 199 -17.17 -31.04 18.46
CA SER A 199 -16.95 -31.42 17.05
C SER A 199 -17.10 -30.27 16.04
N TRP A 200 -17.73 -29.17 16.43
CA TRP A 200 -17.97 -28.03 15.54
C TRP A 200 -16.66 -27.41 15.08
N ASN A 201 -16.53 -27.16 13.78
CA ASN A 201 -15.42 -26.39 13.22
C ASN A 201 -15.99 -25.25 12.38
N PRO A 202 -15.30 -24.10 12.30
CA PRO A 202 -15.69 -23.06 11.37
C PRO A 202 -15.67 -23.61 9.93
N PRO A 203 -16.49 -23.04 9.02
CA PRO A 203 -16.46 -23.40 7.61
C PRO A 203 -15.02 -23.32 7.07
N PRO A 204 -14.58 -24.26 6.22
CA PRO A 204 -13.27 -24.17 5.63
C PRO A 204 -13.19 -22.90 4.78
N PHE A 205 -12.22 -22.05 5.08
CA PHE A 205 -11.89 -20.93 4.20
C PHE A 205 -10.88 -21.41 3.17
N HIS A 206 -11.31 -21.46 1.91
CA HIS A 206 -10.43 -21.61 0.78
C HIS A 206 -10.62 -20.36 -0.07
N LEU A 207 -9.60 -19.49 -0.13
CA LEU A 207 -9.54 -18.52 -1.22
C LEU A 207 -9.64 -19.33 -2.51
N ASN A 208 -10.61 -19.01 -3.36
CA ASN A 208 -10.81 -19.77 -4.59
C ASN A 208 -9.49 -19.83 -5.38
N GLN A 209 -9.03 -21.05 -5.64
CA GLN A 209 -8.09 -21.48 -6.68
C GLN A 209 -7.18 -20.44 -7.35
N ILE A 210 -6.42 -19.66 -6.58
CA ILE A 210 -5.08 -19.25 -7.04
C ILE A 210 -4.05 -20.29 -6.56
N GLU A 211 -4.32 -21.02 -5.47
CA GLU A 211 -3.33 -21.93 -4.86
C GLU A 211 -3.19 -23.34 -5.46
N ARG A 212 -4.03 -23.79 -6.41
CA ARG A 212 -3.85 -25.15 -6.98
C ARG A 212 -3.34 -25.25 -8.40
N ASN A 213 -3.33 -24.15 -9.16
CA ASN A 213 -2.69 -24.08 -10.47
C ASN A 213 -1.74 -22.90 -10.61
N VAL A 214 -1.64 -22.04 -9.61
CA VAL A 214 -0.60 -21.04 -9.57
C VAL A 214 0.45 -21.54 -8.60
N SER A 215 1.48 -22.14 -9.19
CA SER A 215 2.79 -22.32 -8.59
C SER A 215 3.13 -21.10 -7.72
N ALA A 216 4.02 -21.31 -6.74
CA ALA A 216 4.65 -20.26 -5.92
C ALA A 216 5.17 -19.03 -6.71
N GLN A 217 5.11 -19.04 -8.05
CA GLN A 217 5.18 -17.93 -8.96
C GLN A 217 4.11 -16.83 -8.81
N PHE A 218 2.89 -17.01 -8.25
CA PHE A 218 1.97 -15.85 -8.07
C PHE A 218 2.41 -14.92 -6.94
N LEU A 219 2.84 -15.51 -5.82
CA LEU A 219 3.44 -14.77 -4.69
C LEU A 219 4.84 -14.22 -5.03
N LEU A 220 5.38 -14.57 -6.21
CA LEU A 220 6.67 -14.11 -6.75
C LEU A 220 6.52 -13.36 -8.08
N ARG A 221 5.30 -13.14 -8.59
CA ARG A 221 5.13 -12.43 -9.85
C ARG A 221 5.21 -10.95 -9.51
N GLN A 222 6.31 -10.32 -9.91
CA GLN A 222 6.39 -8.88 -10.05
C GLN A 222 5.09 -8.43 -10.74
N PRO A 223 4.17 -7.82 -10.00
CA PRO A 223 2.85 -7.44 -10.47
C PRO A 223 2.95 -6.17 -11.31
N CYS A 224 4.11 -5.53 -11.29
CA CYS A 224 4.37 -4.31 -11.98
C CYS A 224 5.27 -4.61 -13.20
N ASP A 225 4.70 -4.42 -14.39
CA ASP A 225 5.37 -4.56 -15.67
C ASP A 225 5.68 -3.17 -16.23
N THR A 226 6.97 -2.87 -16.47
CA THR A 226 7.41 -1.58 -17.02
C THR A 226 7.69 -1.64 -18.51
N ASP A 227 7.49 -2.78 -19.18
CA ASP A 227 7.86 -2.97 -20.59
C ASP A 227 7.20 -1.93 -21.50
N GLU A 228 5.90 -1.64 -21.29
CA GLU A 228 5.18 -0.62 -22.05
C GLU A 228 5.76 0.78 -21.83
N LEU A 229 6.10 1.11 -20.58
CA LEU A 229 6.67 2.39 -20.19
C LEU A 229 8.08 2.56 -20.74
N VAL A 230 8.93 1.53 -20.63
CA VAL A 230 10.30 1.50 -21.15
C VAL A 230 10.29 1.59 -22.68
N HIS A 231 9.38 0.89 -23.35
CA HIS A 231 9.21 0.96 -24.79
C HIS A 231 8.80 2.37 -25.25
N SER A 232 7.89 3.04 -24.53
CA SER A 232 7.49 4.42 -24.83
C SER A 232 8.67 5.40 -24.71
N LEU A 233 9.55 5.18 -23.74
CA LEU A 233 10.74 5.97 -23.52
C LEU A 233 11.81 5.72 -24.60
N ASP A 234 12.00 4.47 -25.01
CA ASP A 234 12.88 4.12 -26.14
C ASP A 234 12.39 4.71 -27.46
N TYR A 235 11.08 4.71 -27.67
CA TYR A 235 10.48 5.35 -28.83
C TYR A 235 10.73 6.87 -28.84
N ALA A 236 10.54 7.53 -27.69
CA ALA A 236 10.83 8.95 -27.52
C ALA A 236 12.31 9.27 -27.80
N TYR A 237 13.24 8.49 -27.21
CA TYR A 237 14.67 8.60 -27.46
C TYR A 237 15.01 8.45 -28.94
N HIS A 238 14.49 7.40 -29.58
CA HIS A 238 14.78 7.12 -30.98
C HIS A 238 14.31 8.25 -31.89
N ASN A 239 13.13 8.82 -31.64
CA ASN A 239 12.59 9.91 -32.43
C ASN A 239 13.41 11.21 -32.25
N LEU A 240 13.87 11.51 -31.03
CA LEU A 240 14.76 12.64 -30.76
C LEU A 240 16.14 12.46 -31.41
N ALA A 241 16.76 11.29 -31.23
CA ALA A 241 18.07 10.97 -31.79
C ALA A 241 18.05 11.03 -33.32
N LYS A 242 16.99 10.53 -33.96
CA LYS A 242 16.80 10.59 -35.42
C LYS A 242 16.87 12.02 -35.96
N GLN A 243 16.25 12.99 -35.29
CA GLN A 243 16.30 14.40 -35.72
C GLN A 243 17.73 14.96 -35.64
N ILE A 244 18.47 14.61 -34.58
CA ILE A 244 19.87 15.04 -34.42
C ILE A 244 20.76 14.38 -35.50
N TYR A 245 20.56 13.10 -35.80
CA TYR A 245 21.31 12.41 -36.85
C TYR A 245 21.07 13.01 -38.25
N ILE A 246 19.83 13.43 -38.55
CA ILE A 246 19.53 14.14 -39.81
C ILE A 246 20.33 15.45 -39.87
N LEU A 247 20.36 16.22 -38.78
CA LEU A 247 21.13 17.46 -38.71
C LEU A 247 22.64 17.22 -38.89
N VAL A 248 23.19 16.19 -38.24
CA VAL A 248 24.60 15.77 -38.42
C VAL A 248 24.89 15.43 -39.88
N GLY A 249 23.99 14.70 -40.55
CA GLY A 249 24.11 14.36 -41.97
C GLY A 249 24.15 15.60 -42.88
N VAL A 250 23.28 16.58 -42.62
CA VAL A 250 23.26 17.86 -43.36
C VAL A 250 24.56 18.65 -43.14
N LEU A 251 25.04 18.73 -41.89
CA LEU A 251 26.29 19.41 -41.55
C LEU A 251 27.51 18.74 -42.18
N PHE A 252 27.55 17.40 -42.20
CA PHE A 252 28.61 16.65 -42.87
C PHE A 252 28.60 16.91 -44.40
N GLY A 253 27.41 16.96 -45.01
CA GLY A 253 27.26 17.38 -46.41
C GLY A 253 27.79 18.80 -46.66
N LEU A 254 27.46 19.76 -45.79
CA LEU A 254 27.98 21.13 -45.85
C LEU A 254 29.50 21.19 -45.68
N LEU A 255 30.09 20.34 -44.83
CA LEU A 255 31.54 20.22 -44.65
C LEU A 255 32.21 19.78 -45.95
N LEU A 256 31.65 18.77 -46.63
CA LEU A 256 32.16 18.29 -47.92
C LEU A 256 32.08 19.37 -49.01
N VAL A 257 30.94 20.05 -49.12
CA VAL A 257 30.75 21.14 -50.10
C VAL A 257 31.72 22.30 -49.83
N CYS A 258 31.86 22.73 -48.56
CA CYS A 258 32.83 23.76 -48.17
C CYS A 258 34.27 23.34 -48.45
N GLY A 259 34.62 22.08 -48.18
CA GLY A 259 35.94 21.53 -48.47
C GLY A 259 36.27 21.55 -49.97
N ILE A 260 35.32 21.12 -50.81
CA ILE A 260 35.47 21.14 -52.27
C ILE A 260 35.58 22.59 -52.78
N ALA A 261 34.73 23.50 -52.31
CA ALA A 261 34.78 24.91 -52.67
C ALA A 261 36.10 25.56 -52.23
N ASN A 262 36.66 25.18 -51.08
CA ASN A 262 37.96 25.69 -50.67
C ASN A 262 39.09 25.14 -51.54
N LEU A 263 39.05 23.86 -51.88
CA LEU A 263 40.03 23.26 -52.78
C LEU A 263 40.01 23.95 -54.15
N THR A 264 38.84 24.34 -54.68
CA THR A 264 38.75 25.10 -55.93
C THR A 264 39.27 26.52 -55.78
N VAL A 265 38.93 27.24 -54.69
CA VAL A 265 39.46 28.59 -54.42
C VAL A 265 40.98 28.57 -54.22
N ALA A 266 41.52 27.61 -53.47
CA ALA A 266 42.95 27.45 -53.26
C ALA A 266 43.68 27.20 -54.59
N ARG A 267 43.10 26.36 -55.48
CA ARG A 267 43.63 26.15 -56.84
C ARG A 267 43.61 27.43 -57.68
N LEU A 268 42.53 28.21 -57.63
CA LEU A 268 42.43 29.48 -58.37
C LEU A 268 43.43 30.51 -57.84
N ARG A 269 43.55 30.66 -56.53
CA ARG A 269 44.53 31.56 -55.89
C ARG A 269 45.96 31.18 -56.23
N HIS A 270 46.29 29.89 -56.22
CA HIS A 270 47.61 29.43 -56.64
C HIS A 270 47.93 29.86 -58.08
N ARG A 271 46.96 29.75 -59.00
CA ARG A 271 47.13 30.25 -60.37
C ARG A 271 47.37 31.76 -60.41
N GLN A 272 46.61 32.54 -59.65
CA GLN A 272 46.75 34.01 -59.58
C GLN A 272 48.11 34.44 -59.01
N VAL A 273 48.57 33.81 -57.93
CA VAL A 273 49.87 34.13 -57.30
C VAL A 273 51.03 33.77 -58.23
N MET A 274 50.93 32.66 -58.95
CA MET A 274 51.94 32.29 -59.95
C MET A 274 52.02 33.31 -61.09
N GLN A 275 50.88 33.82 -61.57
CA GLN A 275 50.84 34.89 -62.59
C GLN A 275 51.45 36.19 -62.05
N ALA A 276 51.05 36.63 -60.85
CA ALA A 276 51.60 37.83 -60.21
C ALA A 276 53.12 37.74 -59.98
N ARG A 277 53.64 36.55 -59.62
CA ARG A 277 55.07 36.31 -59.47
C ARG A 277 55.84 36.49 -60.77
N THR A 278 55.34 35.95 -61.88
CA THR A 278 56.03 36.10 -63.18
C THR A 278 56.12 37.57 -63.61
N ILE A 279 55.04 38.33 -63.37
CA ILE A 279 54.99 39.77 -63.65
C ILE A 279 55.97 40.52 -62.73
N PHE A 280 55.97 40.21 -61.42
CA PHE A 280 56.87 40.83 -60.45
C PHE A 280 58.35 40.58 -60.78
N LEU A 281 58.73 39.33 -61.10
CA LEU A 281 60.12 39.00 -61.43
C LEU A 281 60.57 39.70 -62.73
N LYS A 282 59.68 39.81 -63.72
CA LYS A 282 59.96 40.53 -64.96
C LYS A 282 60.18 42.03 -64.70
N LEU A 283 59.26 42.67 -63.98
CA LEU A 283 59.37 44.08 -63.60
C LEU A 283 60.61 44.33 -62.73
N ALA A 284 60.92 43.43 -61.78
CA ALA A 284 62.09 43.55 -60.92
C ALA A 284 63.41 43.42 -61.69
N SER A 285 63.45 42.60 -62.76
CA SER A 285 64.63 42.45 -63.62
C SER A 285 64.85 43.60 -64.58
N GLU A 286 63.81 44.38 -64.91
CA GLU A 286 63.84 45.50 -65.85
C GLU A 286 64.07 46.86 -65.16
N LEU A 287 64.22 46.89 -63.83
CA LEU A 287 64.44 48.14 -63.09
C LEU A 287 65.83 48.73 -63.37
N PRO A 288 65.93 49.96 -63.92
CA PRO A 288 67.18 50.70 -63.89
C PRO A 288 67.52 51.06 -62.43
N GLU A 289 68.81 51.11 -62.12
CA GLU A 289 69.40 51.41 -60.80
C GLU A 289 68.97 52.77 -60.16
N LYS A 290 68.03 53.49 -60.78
CA LYS A 290 67.51 54.80 -60.37
C LYS A 290 66.07 54.71 -59.85
N GLY A 291 65.96 54.61 -58.52
CA GLY A 291 64.98 55.37 -57.74
C GLY A 291 63.52 54.89 -57.69
N TYR A 292 63.15 53.76 -58.29
CA TYR A 292 61.84 53.17 -58.01
C TYR A 292 61.91 52.33 -56.74
N ASP A 293 61.06 52.64 -55.78
CA ASP A 293 61.13 52.08 -54.43
C ASP A 293 60.69 50.61 -54.44
N LEU A 294 61.68 49.70 -54.41
CA LEU A 294 61.49 48.25 -54.32
C LEU A 294 60.54 47.87 -53.17
N THR A 295 60.51 48.67 -52.10
CA THR A 295 59.59 48.44 -50.97
C THR A 295 58.13 48.63 -51.37
N SER A 296 57.82 49.61 -52.23
CA SER A 296 56.45 49.83 -52.72
C SER A 296 55.94 48.71 -53.63
N LEU A 297 56.82 48.12 -54.45
CA LEU A 297 56.51 46.94 -55.27
C LEU A 297 56.35 45.68 -54.42
N LEU A 298 57.20 45.52 -53.40
CA LEU A 298 57.10 44.42 -52.46
C LEU A 298 55.80 44.53 -51.65
N ASP A 299 55.40 45.74 -51.30
CA ASP A 299 54.14 46.06 -50.62
C ASP A 299 52.91 45.77 -51.50
N GLU A 300 52.95 46.09 -52.80
CA GLU A 300 51.89 45.75 -53.75
C GLU A 300 51.81 44.24 -54.03
N TYR A 301 52.96 43.57 -54.15
CA TYR A 301 53.02 42.11 -54.29
C TYR A 301 52.50 41.40 -53.03
N THR A 302 52.93 41.84 -51.84
CA THR A 302 52.47 41.27 -50.56
C THR A 302 50.98 41.54 -50.33
N TRP A 303 50.45 42.68 -50.77
CA TRP A 303 49.01 42.95 -50.79
C TRP A 303 48.24 41.98 -51.67
N ASN A 304 48.71 41.74 -52.90
CA ASN A 304 48.03 40.84 -53.81
C ASN A 304 47.99 39.39 -53.27
N THR A 305 48.96 39.04 -52.42
CA THR A 305 49.00 37.77 -51.67
C THR A 305 48.21 37.76 -50.36
N ASN A 306 47.71 38.92 -49.88
CA ASN A 306 46.96 39.04 -48.64
C ASN A 306 45.52 38.54 -48.80
N TYR A 307 44.92 37.98 -47.74
CA TYR A 307 43.58 37.38 -47.78
C TYR A 307 42.45 38.39 -48.09
N LEU A 308 42.71 39.69 -47.87
CA LEU A 308 41.80 40.82 -48.12
C LEU A 308 41.87 41.39 -49.54
N SER A 309 42.85 40.97 -50.35
CA SER A 309 43.05 41.50 -51.71
C SER A 309 41.83 41.41 -52.65
N PRO A 310 40.93 40.41 -52.53
CA PRO A 310 39.72 40.37 -53.37
C PRO A 310 38.63 41.36 -52.95
N PHE A 311 38.66 41.82 -51.69
CA PHE A 311 37.56 42.57 -51.07
C PHE A 311 37.85 44.05 -50.87
N VAL A 312 39.13 44.42 -50.80
CA VAL A 312 39.57 45.79 -50.52
C VAL A 312 40.56 46.22 -51.59
N SER A 313 40.46 47.46 -52.07
CA SER A 313 41.46 48.01 -52.99
C SER A 313 42.71 48.46 -52.24
N TRP A 314 43.88 48.43 -52.89
CA TRP A 314 45.14 48.92 -52.33
C TRP A 314 45.04 50.36 -51.78
N LYS A 315 44.33 51.25 -52.49
CA LYS A 315 44.09 52.64 -52.05
C LYS A 315 43.25 52.73 -50.77
N THR A 316 42.31 51.81 -50.58
CA THR A 316 41.45 51.77 -49.39
C THR A 316 42.19 51.20 -48.18
N TYR A 317 43.07 50.22 -48.39
CA TYR A 317 43.88 49.58 -47.35
C TYR A 317 44.81 50.56 -46.62
N ASN A 318 45.30 51.58 -47.32
CA ASN A 318 46.27 52.52 -46.75
C ASN A 318 45.66 53.44 -45.66
N LYS A 319 44.33 53.45 -45.49
CA LYS A 319 43.64 54.19 -44.41
C LYS A 319 43.88 53.53 -43.04
N PRO A 320 44.02 54.31 -41.95
CA PRO A 320 44.39 53.78 -40.62
C PRO A 320 43.38 52.77 -40.05
N VAL A 321 42.10 52.92 -40.38
CA VAL A 321 41.02 52.01 -39.97
C VAL A 321 41.23 50.61 -40.55
N TYR A 322 41.64 50.51 -41.82
CA TYR A 322 41.83 49.23 -42.50
C TYR A 322 43.10 48.50 -42.06
N ARG A 323 44.11 49.23 -41.57
CA ARG A 323 45.31 48.63 -40.95
C ARG A 323 45.03 48.00 -39.59
N VAL A 324 44.13 48.61 -38.80
CA VAL A 324 43.65 48.00 -37.54
C VAL A 324 42.79 46.78 -37.85
N LEU A 325 41.91 46.89 -38.85
CA LEU A 325 41.06 45.78 -39.29
C LEU A 325 41.88 44.58 -39.78
N SER A 326 42.99 44.80 -40.51
CA SER A 326 43.84 43.70 -40.97
C SER A 326 44.55 42.91 -39.85
N VAL A 327 44.78 43.54 -38.70
CA VAL A 327 45.35 42.88 -37.50
C VAL A 327 44.26 42.10 -36.77
N LEU A 328 43.07 42.69 -36.64
CA LEU A 328 41.90 42.02 -36.04
C LEU A 328 41.49 40.76 -36.82
N MET A 329 41.65 40.82 -38.15
CA MET A 329 41.28 39.81 -39.13
C MET A 329 42.36 38.75 -39.39
N HIS A 330 43.33 38.58 -38.48
CA HIS A 330 44.30 37.49 -38.57
C HIS A 330 43.59 36.12 -38.61
N PRO A 331 44.02 35.15 -39.45
CA PRO A 331 43.31 33.89 -39.66
C PRO A 331 42.95 33.15 -38.37
N GLY A 332 43.87 33.06 -37.39
CA GLY A 332 43.60 32.40 -36.10
C GLY A 332 42.60 33.15 -35.21
N SER A 333 42.63 34.49 -35.23
CA SER A 333 41.69 35.34 -34.47
C SER A 333 40.27 35.23 -35.04
N ILE A 334 40.16 35.25 -36.37
CA ILE A 334 38.89 35.02 -37.07
C ILE A 334 38.35 33.63 -36.77
N CYS A 335 39.18 32.58 -36.80
CA CYS A 335 38.76 31.23 -36.43
C CYS A 335 38.11 31.20 -35.05
N CYS A 336 38.77 31.80 -34.05
CA CYS A 336 38.27 31.82 -32.68
C CYS A 336 36.91 32.51 -32.57
N LEU A 337 36.75 33.67 -33.22
CA LEU A 337 35.49 34.42 -33.24
C LEU A 337 34.36 33.64 -33.91
N PHE A 338 34.60 33.08 -35.10
CA PHE A 338 33.59 32.34 -35.84
C PHE A 338 33.17 31.07 -35.11
N VAL A 339 34.12 30.33 -34.53
CA VAL A 339 33.81 29.15 -33.70
C VAL A 339 33.01 29.54 -32.46
N ALA A 340 33.36 30.64 -31.78
CA ALA A 340 32.63 31.10 -30.60
C ALA A 340 31.19 31.52 -30.93
N ILE A 341 30.98 32.37 -31.95
CA ILE A 341 29.64 32.86 -32.33
C ILE A 341 28.78 31.74 -32.89
N SER A 342 29.31 30.93 -33.81
CA SER A 342 28.56 29.80 -34.38
C SER A 342 28.22 28.75 -33.32
N GLY A 343 29.12 28.52 -32.36
CA GLY A 343 28.88 27.68 -31.20
C GLY A 343 27.73 28.19 -30.34
N ILE A 344 27.76 29.47 -29.93
CA ILE A 344 26.69 30.07 -29.12
C ILE A 344 25.33 29.98 -29.86
N LEU A 345 25.29 30.35 -31.14
CA LEU A 345 24.07 30.26 -31.95
C LEU A 345 23.57 28.82 -32.09
N MET A 346 24.48 27.86 -32.30
CA MET A 346 24.14 26.44 -32.35
C MET A 346 23.57 25.96 -31.03
N VAL A 347 24.18 26.29 -29.89
CA VAL A 347 23.72 25.82 -28.58
C VAL A 347 22.36 26.41 -28.24
N HIS A 348 22.09 27.68 -28.58
CA HIS A 348 20.75 28.25 -28.46
C HIS A 348 19.73 27.57 -29.37
N PHE A 349 20.09 27.32 -30.63
CA PHE A 349 19.24 26.59 -31.57
C PHE A 349 18.94 25.17 -31.07
N LEU A 350 19.95 24.48 -30.53
CA LEU A 350 19.81 23.15 -29.99
C LEU A 350 18.96 23.14 -28.72
N CYS A 351 19.12 24.13 -27.84
CA CYS A 351 18.29 24.33 -26.66
C CYS A 351 16.82 24.50 -27.06
N TRP A 352 16.56 25.38 -28.02
CA TRP A 352 15.21 25.59 -28.55
C TRP A 352 14.61 24.32 -29.17
N LEU A 353 15.38 23.61 -30.01
CA LEU A 353 14.96 22.37 -30.64
C LEU A 353 14.66 21.28 -29.61
N LEU A 354 15.50 21.17 -28.57
CA LEU A 354 15.32 20.20 -27.50
C LEU A 354 14.10 20.52 -26.68
N ILE A 355 13.90 21.76 -26.22
CA ILE A 355 12.71 22.13 -25.44
C ILE A 355 11.45 21.85 -26.26
N ALA A 356 11.38 22.32 -27.51
CA ALA A 356 10.20 22.15 -28.37
C ALA A 356 9.86 20.68 -28.67
N ARG A 357 10.86 19.80 -28.83
CA ARG A 357 10.62 18.37 -29.14
C ARG A 357 10.54 17.50 -27.89
N SER A 358 11.24 17.85 -26.82
CA SER A 358 11.22 17.11 -25.56
C SER A 358 9.92 17.32 -24.81
N GLU A 359 9.30 18.50 -24.88
CA GLU A 359 8.01 18.76 -24.23
C GLU A 359 6.90 17.84 -24.76
N GLN A 360 6.82 17.68 -26.08
CA GLN A 360 5.86 16.76 -26.71
C GLN A 360 6.15 15.29 -26.39
N ALA A 361 7.42 14.91 -26.38
CA ALA A 361 7.82 13.54 -26.04
C ALA A 361 7.58 13.23 -24.54
N PHE A 362 7.81 14.21 -23.67
CA PHE A 362 7.64 14.10 -22.23
C PHE A 362 6.16 14.04 -21.83
N THR A 363 5.32 14.90 -22.42
CA THR A 363 3.87 14.86 -22.16
C THR A 363 3.25 13.53 -22.58
N ALA A 364 3.60 13.02 -23.76
CA ALA A 364 3.14 11.70 -24.21
C ALA A 364 3.61 10.56 -23.30
N PHE A 365 4.86 10.61 -22.81
CA PHE A 365 5.37 9.67 -21.82
C PHE A 365 4.62 9.79 -20.49
N ASN A 366 4.41 11.01 -19.99
CA ASN A 366 3.73 11.25 -18.73
C ASN A 366 2.28 10.78 -18.75
N ASP A 367 1.56 11.00 -19.86
CA ASP A 367 0.21 10.49 -20.06
C ASP A 367 0.18 8.95 -20.05
N GLN A 368 1.13 8.31 -20.74
CA GLN A 368 1.27 6.85 -20.74
C GLN A 368 1.61 6.33 -19.33
N ALA A 369 2.48 7.02 -18.59
CA ALA A 369 2.88 6.65 -17.25
C ALA A 369 1.71 6.78 -16.26
N HIS A 370 0.86 7.80 -16.39
CA HIS A 370 -0.38 7.90 -15.62
C HIS A 370 -1.40 6.82 -16.00
N GLN A 371 -1.56 6.49 -17.29
CA GLN A 371 -2.46 5.42 -17.71
C GLN A 371 -2.01 4.06 -17.20
N TRP A 372 -0.72 3.79 -17.26
CA TRP A 372 -0.09 2.61 -16.67
C TRP A 372 -0.36 2.54 -15.16
N ALA A 373 -0.17 3.65 -14.43
CA ALA A 373 -0.44 3.75 -13.00
C ALA A 373 -1.90 3.44 -12.65
N LEU A 374 -2.85 4.02 -13.40
CA LEU A 374 -4.29 3.79 -13.21
C LEU A 374 -4.69 2.35 -13.54
N GLY A 375 -4.17 1.79 -14.64
CA GLY A 375 -4.40 0.41 -15.04
C GLY A 375 -3.97 -0.57 -13.96
N MET A 376 -2.72 -0.43 -13.49
CA MET A 376 -2.15 -1.22 -12.41
C MET A 376 -2.98 -1.13 -11.12
N THR A 377 -3.29 0.08 -10.71
CA THR A 377 -4.05 0.35 -9.48
C THR A 377 -5.46 -0.25 -9.54
N SER A 378 -6.11 -0.18 -10.71
CA SER A 378 -7.45 -0.73 -10.90
C SER A 378 -7.49 -2.25 -10.79
N GLU A 379 -6.49 -2.95 -11.33
CA GLU A 379 -6.38 -4.41 -11.25
C GLU A 379 -6.23 -4.87 -9.80
N TRP A 380 -5.34 -4.23 -9.06
CA TRP A 380 -5.15 -4.48 -7.63
C TRP A 380 -6.39 -4.18 -6.80
N SER A 381 -7.08 -3.07 -7.10
CA SER A 381 -8.32 -2.70 -6.42
C SER A 381 -9.43 -3.74 -6.65
N ILE A 382 -9.59 -4.24 -7.87
CA ILE A 382 -10.57 -5.29 -8.20
C ILE A 382 -10.25 -6.59 -7.45
N ASN A 383 -8.99 -7.02 -7.47
CA ASN A 383 -8.57 -8.26 -6.79
C ASN A 383 -8.71 -8.15 -5.27
N ALA A 384 -8.32 -7.02 -4.67
CA ALA A 384 -8.49 -6.77 -3.24
C ALA A 384 -9.98 -6.75 -2.84
N ASN A 385 -10.84 -6.11 -3.63
CA ASN A 385 -12.29 -6.12 -3.40
C ASN A 385 -12.89 -7.53 -3.49
N SER A 386 -12.45 -8.33 -4.46
CA SER A 386 -12.88 -9.72 -4.59
C SER A 386 -12.54 -10.52 -3.35
N GLN A 387 -11.31 -10.39 -2.83
CA GLN A 387 -10.91 -11.05 -1.58
C GLN A 387 -11.74 -10.60 -0.37
N ILE A 388 -12.01 -9.30 -0.23
CA ILE A 388 -12.85 -8.77 0.86
C ILE A 388 -14.27 -9.37 0.80
N ASN A 389 -14.83 -9.51 -0.40
CA ASN A 389 -16.14 -10.12 -0.58
C ASN A 389 -16.13 -11.61 -0.21
N GLU A 390 -15.09 -12.36 -0.60
CA GLU A 390 -14.92 -13.78 -0.19
C GLU A 390 -14.80 -13.91 1.33
N ILE A 391 -14.06 -13.01 1.99
CA ILE A 391 -13.95 -12.96 3.46
C ILE A 391 -15.32 -12.68 4.10
N ASN A 392 -16.06 -11.68 3.59
CA ASN A 392 -17.38 -11.34 4.12
C ASN A 392 -18.39 -12.48 3.94
N GLU A 393 -18.31 -13.21 2.83
CA GLU A 393 -19.13 -14.38 2.60
C GLU A 393 -18.79 -15.51 3.58
N TRP A 394 -17.50 -15.75 3.84
CA TRP A 394 -17.08 -16.68 4.88
C TRP A 394 -17.52 -16.24 6.28
N ILE A 395 -17.48 -14.94 6.58
CA ILE A 395 -17.99 -14.38 7.85
C ILE A 395 -19.49 -14.62 7.96
N ASN A 396 -20.27 -14.42 6.89
CA ASN A 396 -21.71 -14.72 6.86
C ASN A 396 -21.98 -16.20 7.19
N GLN A 397 -21.26 -17.11 6.53
CA GLN A 397 -21.39 -18.54 6.76
C GLN A 397 -20.98 -18.91 8.19
N THR A 398 -19.90 -18.33 8.70
CA THR A 398 -19.44 -18.57 10.07
C THR A 398 -20.45 -18.06 11.09
N GLU A 399 -21.03 -16.88 10.90
CA GLU A 399 -22.11 -16.33 11.75
C GLU A 399 -23.33 -17.27 11.74
N TYR A 400 -23.74 -17.74 10.56
CA TYR A 400 -24.85 -18.69 10.42
C TYR A 400 -24.57 -20.00 11.15
N HIS A 401 -23.40 -20.62 10.96
CA HIS A 401 -23.03 -21.87 11.61
C HIS A 401 -22.83 -21.73 13.11
N LEU A 402 -22.34 -20.59 13.59
CA LEU A 402 -22.19 -20.31 15.01
C LEU A 402 -23.56 -20.26 15.69
N ASN A 403 -24.48 -19.44 15.15
CA ASN A 403 -25.80 -19.24 15.73
C ASN A 403 -26.69 -20.50 15.61
N ASN A 404 -26.74 -21.12 14.43
CA ASN A 404 -27.69 -22.20 14.17
C ASN A 404 -27.17 -23.59 14.56
N ASN A 405 -25.85 -23.81 14.68
CA ASN A 405 -25.30 -25.13 15.00
C ASN A 405 -24.69 -25.15 16.41
N MET A 406 -23.76 -24.24 16.71
CA MET A 406 -23.02 -24.27 17.97
C MET A 406 -23.84 -23.70 19.14
N LEU A 407 -24.43 -22.51 18.98
CA LEU A 407 -25.14 -21.80 20.05
C LEU A 407 -26.60 -22.26 20.20
N SER A 408 -27.22 -22.79 19.15
CA SER A 408 -28.57 -23.37 19.21
C SER A 408 -28.71 -24.48 20.26
N VAL A 409 -27.63 -25.23 20.55
CA VAL A 409 -27.63 -26.27 21.59
C VAL A 409 -27.79 -25.66 22.98
N ILE A 410 -27.20 -24.48 23.21
CA ILE A 410 -27.33 -23.75 24.48
C ILE A 410 -28.75 -23.24 24.63
N GLN A 411 -29.33 -22.70 23.55
CA GLN A 411 -30.73 -22.28 23.52
C GLN A 411 -31.69 -23.45 23.82
N GLY A 412 -31.56 -24.55 23.07
CA GLY A 412 -32.41 -25.73 23.24
C GLY A 412 -32.28 -26.36 24.63
N SER A 413 -31.06 -26.37 25.17
CA SER A 413 -30.78 -26.80 26.54
C SER A 413 -31.50 -25.94 27.59
N ALA A 414 -31.44 -24.62 27.45
CA ALA A 414 -32.10 -23.70 28.37
C ALA A 414 -33.63 -23.85 28.35
N VAL A 415 -34.22 -24.00 27.15
CA VAL A 415 -35.66 -24.25 26.99
C VAL A 415 -36.07 -25.60 27.59
N ALA A 416 -35.29 -26.66 27.38
CA ALA A 416 -35.57 -27.98 27.94
C ALA A 416 -35.49 -27.99 29.48
N LEU A 417 -34.48 -27.32 30.06
CA LEU A 417 -34.36 -27.17 31.50
C LEU A 417 -35.51 -26.34 32.08
N ASN A 418 -35.92 -25.26 31.40
CA ASN A 418 -37.05 -24.42 31.81
C ASN A 418 -38.34 -25.25 31.91
N GLY A 419 -38.64 -26.06 30.88
CA GLY A 419 -39.81 -26.95 30.90
C GLY A 419 -39.73 -28.03 31.99
N THR A 420 -38.53 -28.52 32.32
CA THR A 420 -38.35 -29.52 33.39
C THR A 420 -38.59 -28.89 34.77
N LEU A 421 -38.08 -27.69 35.01
CA LEU A 421 -38.29 -26.94 36.26
C LEU A 421 -39.78 -26.66 36.49
N SER A 422 -40.49 -26.26 35.44
CA SER A 422 -41.93 -26.01 35.50
C SER A 422 -42.70 -27.28 35.90
N HIS A 423 -42.33 -28.45 35.37
CA HIS A 423 -42.96 -29.70 35.76
C HIS A 423 -42.67 -30.10 37.22
N VAL A 424 -41.49 -29.76 37.75
CA VAL A 424 -41.16 -30.00 39.17
C VAL A 424 -42.03 -29.13 40.08
N VAL A 425 -42.26 -27.86 39.72
CA VAL A 425 -43.17 -26.96 40.45
C VAL A 425 -44.59 -27.54 40.50
N ASP A 426 -45.09 -28.06 39.37
CA ASP A 426 -46.41 -28.68 39.29
C ASP A 426 -46.52 -29.92 40.21
N GLN A 427 -45.51 -30.79 40.21
CA GLN A 427 -45.50 -31.98 41.06
C GLN A 427 -45.51 -31.66 42.56
N ILE A 428 -44.82 -30.59 42.97
CA ILE A 428 -44.86 -30.12 44.37
C ILE A 428 -46.29 -29.68 44.73
N GLY A 429 -46.95 -28.91 43.85
CA GLY A 429 -48.32 -28.45 44.05
C GLY A 429 -49.35 -29.58 44.13
N GLU A 430 -49.25 -30.56 43.23
CA GLU A 430 -50.11 -31.75 43.22
C GLU A 430 -49.90 -32.59 44.47
N LEU A 431 -48.65 -32.80 44.89
CA LEU A 431 -48.35 -33.61 46.08
C LEU A 431 -48.94 -32.99 47.36
N ILE A 432 -48.81 -31.68 47.54
CA ILE A 432 -49.40 -30.97 48.68
C ILE A 432 -50.93 -31.15 48.66
N SER A 433 -51.55 -31.02 47.49
CA SER A 433 -52.99 -31.22 47.31
C SER A 433 -53.41 -32.67 47.57
N ASN A 434 -52.57 -33.66 47.25
CA ASN A 434 -52.88 -35.08 47.47
C ASN A 434 -52.76 -35.48 48.95
N ILE A 435 -51.77 -34.93 49.68
CA ILE A 435 -51.52 -35.30 51.08
C ILE A 435 -52.39 -34.48 52.04
N LEU A 436 -52.53 -33.18 51.78
CA LEU A 436 -53.20 -32.22 52.65
C LEU A 436 -54.53 -31.72 52.08
N GLY A 437 -54.97 -32.28 50.95
CA GLY A 437 -56.21 -31.91 50.27
C GLY A 437 -57.42 -31.90 51.20
N GLY A 438 -58.11 -30.76 51.27
CA GLY A 438 -59.30 -30.60 52.11
C GLY A 438 -59.03 -30.44 53.60
N THR A 439 -57.76 -30.31 54.01
CA THR A 439 -57.38 -29.97 55.39
C THR A 439 -57.11 -28.46 55.53
N VAL A 440 -57.25 -27.91 56.74
CA VAL A 440 -56.89 -26.50 57.05
C VAL A 440 -55.42 -26.19 56.77
N LEU A 441 -54.57 -27.23 56.70
CA LEU A 441 -53.13 -27.12 56.50
C LEU A 441 -52.71 -27.00 55.02
N GLU A 442 -53.60 -27.27 54.06
CA GLU A 442 -53.28 -27.24 52.63
C GLU A 442 -52.78 -25.87 52.19
N THR A 443 -53.52 -24.80 52.52
CA THR A 443 -53.21 -23.42 52.13
C THR A 443 -51.90 -22.95 52.73
N SER A 444 -51.68 -23.25 54.01
CA SER A 444 -50.46 -22.88 54.72
C SER A 444 -49.24 -23.65 54.20
N ALA A 445 -49.40 -24.93 53.85
CA ALA A 445 -48.34 -25.73 53.23
C ALA A 445 -48.00 -25.24 51.81
N LYS A 446 -49.01 -24.89 51.00
CA LYS A 446 -48.81 -24.30 49.68
C LYS A 446 -48.06 -22.96 49.76
N GLN A 447 -48.44 -22.06 50.66
CA GLN A 447 -47.73 -20.77 50.83
C GLN A 447 -46.29 -20.95 51.30
N LEU A 448 -46.04 -21.89 52.21
CA LEU A 448 -44.69 -22.19 52.67
C LEU A 448 -43.83 -22.79 51.55
N ALA A 449 -44.37 -23.72 50.78
CA ALA A 449 -43.69 -24.30 49.62
C ALA A 449 -43.44 -23.25 48.52
N GLN A 450 -44.39 -22.36 48.29
CA GLN A 450 -44.25 -21.26 47.34
C GLN A 450 -43.03 -20.39 47.68
N CYS A 451 -42.93 -19.93 48.93
CA CYS A 451 -41.84 -19.05 49.36
C CYS A 451 -40.48 -19.76 49.47
N LEU A 452 -40.45 -21.01 49.97
CA LEU A 452 -39.19 -21.70 50.22
C LEU A 452 -38.59 -22.33 48.97
N VAL A 453 -39.42 -22.78 48.02
CA VAL A 453 -38.98 -23.60 46.89
C VAL A 453 -39.40 -23.00 45.55
N VAL A 454 -40.69 -22.72 45.35
CA VAL A 454 -41.22 -22.33 44.02
C VAL A 454 -40.63 -20.99 43.55
N GLU A 455 -40.64 -19.95 44.36
CA GLU A 455 -40.05 -18.64 44.00
C GLU A 455 -38.57 -18.75 43.60
N LYS A 456 -37.82 -19.71 44.18
CA LYS A 456 -36.42 -19.93 43.80
C LYS A 456 -36.30 -20.59 42.43
N ILE A 457 -37.19 -21.52 42.12
CA ILE A 457 -37.26 -22.21 40.83
C ILE A 457 -37.67 -21.21 39.74
N GLU A 458 -38.69 -20.38 39.98
CA GLU A 458 -39.13 -19.33 39.05
C GLU A 458 -38.00 -18.35 38.69
N ASN A 459 -37.15 -17.98 39.66
CA ASN A 459 -35.97 -17.15 39.39
C ASN A 459 -34.93 -17.85 38.50
N ILE A 460 -34.78 -19.17 38.61
CA ILE A 460 -33.91 -19.97 37.73
C ILE A 460 -34.54 -20.07 36.34
N GLU A 461 -35.84 -20.29 36.23
CA GLU A 461 -36.59 -20.28 34.97
C GLU A 461 -36.44 -18.95 34.21
N ALA A 462 -36.52 -17.82 34.92
CA ALA A 462 -36.26 -16.50 34.36
C ALA A 462 -34.82 -16.38 33.83
N GLY A 463 -33.84 -16.90 34.56
CA GLY A 463 -32.45 -16.95 34.12
C GLY A 463 -32.25 -17.83 32.87
N LEU A 464 -32.89 -19.00 32.81
CA LEU A 464 -32.84 -19.90 31.66
C LEU A 464 -33.50 -19.26 30.43
N THR A 465 -34.61 -18.57 30.62
CA THR A 465 -35.28 -17.81 29.54
C THR A 465 -34.37 -16.72 28.99
N TRP A 466 -33.69 -15.96 29.87
CA TRP A 466 -32.70 -14.97 29.45
C TRP A 466 -31.53 -15.59 28.66
N ILE A 467 -31.01 -16.73 29.11
CA ILE A 467 -29.95 -17.46 28.38
C ILE A 467 -30.44 -17.84 26.98
N ALA A 468 -31.66 -18.37 26.86
CA ALA A 468 -32.22 -18.75 25.57
C ALA A 468 -32.31 -17.56 24.60
N ASP A 469 -32.66 -16.38 25.09
CA ASP A 469 -32.87 -15.18 24.25
C ASP A 469 -31.57 -14.50 23.77
N VAL A 470 -30.47 -14.61 24.54
CA VAL A 470 -29.21 -13.88 24.26
C VAL A 470 -28.20 -14.70 23.44
N THR A 471 -28.51 -15.95 23.08
CA THR A 471 -27.57 -16.87 22.41
C THR A 471 -27.21 -16.54 20.94
N PHE A 472 -27.55 -15.35 20.43
CA PHE A 472 -27.22 -14.92 19.07
C PHE A 472 -26.03 -13.95 19.05
N VAL A 473 -25.11 -14.16 18.10
CA VAL A 473 -23.93 -13.33 17.89
C VAL A 473 -23.92 -12.78 16.46
N HIS A 474 -23.54 -11.51 16.31
CA HIS A 474 -23.29 -10.88 15.01
C HIS A 474 -21.79 -10.66 14.81
N LEU A 475 -21.26 -11.10 13.67
CA LEU A 475 -19.85 -10.90 13.33
C LEU A 475 -19.67 -9.61 12.53
N GLY A 476 -18.60 -8.88 12.83
CA GLY A 476 -18.22 -7.67 12.10
C GLY A 476 -17.78 -8.00 10.68
N ARG A 477 -18.28 -7.25 9.69
CA ARG A 477 -17.92 -7.38 8.27
C ARG A 477 -16.97 -6.27 7.86
N ILE A 478 -16.09 -6.57 6.90
CA ILE A 478 -15.21 -5.56 6.30
C ILE A 478 -16.05 -4.79 5.29
N ASN A 479 -16.33 -3.52 5.55
CA ASN A 479 -17.05 -2.71 4.59
C ASN A 479 -16.12 -2.39 3.41
N SER A 480 -16.43 -2.88 2.21
CA SER A 480 -15.70 -2.62 0.97
C SER A 480 -15.66 -1.13 0.60
N SER A 481 -16.58 -0.31 1.14
CA SER A 481 -16.58 1.14 0.97
C SER A 481 -15.65 1.89 1.95
N LYS A 482 -15.16 1.23 3.02
CA LYS A 482 -14.28 1.82 4.06
C LYS A 482 -12.91 1.16 4.14
N ALA A 483 -12.76 -0.06 3.64
CA ALA A 483 -11.50 -0.54 3.12
C ALA A 483 -11.24 0.29 1.86
N ASP A 484 -10.82 1.54 2.05
CA ASP A 484 -10.77 2.58 1.03
C ASP A 484 -9.89 2.12 -0.13
N THR A 485 -10.50 1.50 -1.12
CA THR A 485 -9.91 1.29 -2.45
C THR A 485 -9.43 2.62 -3.03
N SER A 486 -10.08 3.71 -2.66
CA SER A 486 -9.64 5.09 -2.90
C SER A 486 -8.31 5.44 -2.20
N LEU A 487 -8.05 4.93 -1.00
CA LEU A 487 -6.79 5.11 -0.26
C LEU A 487 -5.68 4.27 -0.87
N PHE A 488 -6.00 3.07 -1.38
CA PHE A 488 -5.05 2.24 -2.13
C PHE A 488 -4.64 2.96 -3.41
N GLU A 489 -5.61 3.50 -4.15
CA GLU A 489 -5.39 4.28 -5.36
C GLU A 489 -4.62 5.56 -5.09
N GLU A 490 -4.99 6.31 -4.04
CA GLU A 490 -4.29 7.52 -3.64
C GLU A 490 -2.84 7.24 -3.22
N LYS A 491 -2.59 6.18 -2.43
CA LYS A 491 -1.24 5.83 -1.99
C LYS A 491 -0.36 5.34 -3.13
N MET A 492 -0.89 4.50 -4.02
CA MET A 492 -0.15 4.01 -5.19
C MET A 492 0.14 5.16 -6.16
N THR A 493 -0.87 5.98 -6.48
CA THR A 493 -0.71 7.14 -7.38
C THR A 493 0.29 8.13 -6.81
N LYS A 494 0.22 8.46 -5.51
CA LYS A 494 1.22 9.34 -4.86
C LYS A 494 2.63 8.73 -4.84
N ALA A 495 2.77 7.41 -4.68
CA ALA A 495 4.09 6.77 -4.72
C ALA A 495 4.73 6.92 -6.11
N ILE A 496 3.91 6.75 -7.16
CA ILE A 496 4.30 6.92 -8.56
C ILE A 496 4.63 8.38 -8.86
N ASP A 497 3.75 9.31 -8.50
CA ASP A 497 3.95 10.74 -8.74
C ASP A 497 5.23 11.24 -8.08
N ASN A 498 5.46 10.92 -6.80
CA ASN A 498 6.68 11.35 -6.10
C ASN A 498 7.98 10.83 -6.76
N HIS A 499 7.95 9.64 -7.37
CA HIS A 499 9.12 9.05 -8.03
C HIS A 499 9.30 9.55 -9.47
N MET A 500 8.21 9.85 -10.18
CA MET A 500 8.24 10.29 -11.57
C MET A 500 8.29 11.81 -11.75
N GLU A 501 7.62 12.60 -10.89
CA GLU A 501 7.54 14.07 -10.97
C GLU A 501 8.90 14.74 -10.76
N ALA A 502 9.82 14.08 -10.05
CA ALA A 502 11.24 14.46 -9.99
C ALA A 502 11.95 14.47 -11.38
N THR A 503 11.28 14.00 -12.43
CA THR A 503 11.71 14.00 -13.83
C THR A 503 11.02 15.10 -14.66
N ALA A 504 9.87 15.61 -14.21
CA ALA A 504 9.01 16.52 -14.96
C ALA A 504 9.52 17.97 -15.00
N THR A 505 10.30 18.39 -14.02
CA THR A 505 10.69 19.80 -13.92
C THR A 505 11.75 20.22 -14.93
N GLN A 506 12.47 19.31 -15.60
CA GLN A 506 13.51 19.68 -16.58
C GLN A 506 13.74 18.60 -17.65
N SER A 507 13.32 18.85 -18.90
CA SER A 507 13.78 18.26 -20.18
C SER A 507 14.85 17.13 -20.12
N PHE A 508 14.53 15.94 -19.59
CA PHE A 508 15.49 14.84 -19.37
C PHE A 508 16.82 15.28 -18.68
N GLY A 509 16.82 16.36 -17.89
CA GLY A 509 18.03 16.94 -17.28
C GLY A 509 19.09 17.42 -18.30
N VAL A 510 18.71 17.59 -19.58
CA VAL A 510 19.64 17.88 -20.67
C VAL A 510 20.16 19.33 -20.58
N THR A 511 19.38 20.26 -20.02
CA THR A 511 19.73 21.69 -19.85
C THR A 511 21.07 21.91 -19.16
N ASN A 512 21.37 21.18 -18.09
CA ASN A 512 22.63 21.33 -17.36
C ASN A 512 23.85 20.99 -18.23
N SER A 513 23.71 20.04 -19.15
CA SER A 513 24.77 19.69 -20.09
C SER A 513 24.95 20.72 -21.20
N LEU A 514 23.88 21.42 -21.60
CA LEU A 514 24.01 22.57 -22.51
C LEU A 514 24.74 23.74 -21.83
N ASP A 515 24.56 23.96 -20.53
CA ASP A 515 25.23 25.04 -19.81
C ASP A 515 26.76 24.89 -19.84
N HIS A 516 27.27 23.66 -19.65
CA HIS A 516 28.71 23.39 -19.79
C HIS A 516 29.23 23.70 -21.20
N LEU A 517 28.44 23.40 -22.23
CA LEU A 517 28.80 23.70 -23.61
C LEU A 517 28.72 25.21 -23.91
N MET A 518 27.75 25.92 -23.35
CA MET A 518 27.66 27.39 -23.41
C MET A 518 28.88 28.05 -22.79
N ILE A 519 29.29 27.60 -21.59
CA ILE A 519 30.48 28.13 -20.89
C ILE A 519 31.72 27.97 -21.77
N PHE A 520 31.91 26.82 -22.43
CA PHE A 520 33.03 26.60 -23.33
C PHE A 520 33.09 27.65 -24.47
N TYR A 521 31.97 27.95 -25.12
CA TYR A 521 31.96 28.95 -26.19
C TYR A 521 32.09 30.39 -25.69
N TYR A 522 31.56 30.72 -24.51
CA TYR A 522 31.81 32.02 -23.88
C TYR A 522 33.29 32.21 -23.51
N MET A 523 33.96 31.15 -23.05
CA MET A 523 35.40 31.21 -22.79
C MET A 523 36.20 31.46 -24.07
N LEU A 524 35.83 30.83 -25.20
CA LEU A 524 36.43 31.12 -26.50
C LEU A 524 36.21 32.58 -26.93
N LEU A 525 35.01 33.12 -26.72
CA LEU A 525 34.70 34.52 -27.00
C LEU A 525 35.53 35.47 -26.12
N ALA A 526 35.69 35.15 -24.82
CA ALA A 526 36.51 35.92 -23.90
C ALA A 526 37.99 35.92 -24.29
N VAL A 527 38.52 34.77 -24.74
CA VAL A 527 39.88 34.66 -25.27
C VAL A 527 40.06 35.52 -26.52
N TRP A 528 39.08 35.54 -27.42
CA TRP A 528 39.10 36.45 -28.57
C TRP A 528 39.11 37.92 -28.14
N CYS A 529 38.24 38.32 -27.21
CA CYS A 529 38.22 39.67 -26.66
C CYS A 529 39.59 40.06 -26.07
N ALA A 530 40.20 39.19 -25.25
CA ALA A 530 41.53 39.42 -24.69
C ALA A 530 42.60 39.59 -25.78
N HIS A 531 42.60 38.74 -26.81
CA HIS A 531 43.52 38.85 -27.95
C HIS A 531 43.37 40.18 -28.69
N THR A 532 42.13 40.63 -28.93
CA THR A 532 41.89 41.93 -29.59
C THR A 532 42.35 43.11 -28.73
N CYS A 533 42.12 43.08 -27.41
CA CYS A 533 42.60 44.11 -26.49
C CYS A 533 44.14 44.21 -26.51
N ILE A 534 44.85 43.08 -26.41
CA ILE A 534 46.31 43.03 -26.47
C ILE A 534 46.81 43.58 -27.81
N SER A 535 46.20 43.14 -28.92
CA SER A 535 46.57 43.57 -30.27
C SER A 535 46.39 45.09 -30.47
N LEU A 536 45.32 45.67 -29.94
CA LEU A 536 45.09 47.12 -29.98
C LEU A 536 46.15 47.88 -29.18
N VAL A 537 46.49 47.42 -27.97
CA VAL A 537 47.53 48.05 -27.13
C VAL A 537 48.88 48.09 -27.85
N PHE A 538 49.30 46.99 -28.48
CA PHE A 538 50.55 46.95 -29.25
C PHE A 538 50.50 47.87 -30.48
N HIS A 539 49.36 47.97 -31.17
CA HIS A 539 49.23 48.84 -32.34
C HIS A 539 49.30 50.33 -31.97
N PHE A 540 48.66 50.74 -30.87
CA PHE A 540 48.71 52.13 -30.41
C PHE A 540 50.09 52.51 -29.82
N ARG A 541 50.78 51.56 -29.18
CA ARG A 541 52.11 51.80 -28.61
C ARG A 541 53.21 52.01 -29.66
N LYS A 542 53.02 51.50 -30.88
CA LYS A 542 53.96 51.64 -32.02
C LYS A 542 53.84 52.99 -32.76
N LYS A 543 52.83 53.80 -32.44
CA LYS A 543 52.60 55.14 -33.03
C LYS A 543 53.11 56.31 -32.17
N LYS A 544 53.52 56.03 -30.92
CA LYS A 544 54.36 56.92 -30.11
C LYS A 544 55.81 56.50 -30.32
#